data_AF-A0A8S2S8V0-F1
#
_entry.id   AF-A0A8S2S8V0-F1
#
_cell.length_a   1.000
_cell.length_b   1.000
_cell.length_c   1.000
_cell.angle_alpha   90.00
_cell.angle_beta   90.00
_cell.angle_gamma   90.00
#
_symmetry.space_group_name_H-M   'P 1'
#
loop_
_entity.id
_entity.type
_entity.pdbx_description
1 polymer ?
#
loop_
_entity_poly.entity_id
_entity_poly.type
_entity_poly.pdbx_seq_one_letter_code
_entity_poly.pdbx_strand_id
1 'polypeptide(L)'
;STTPFESPLYTDALTSNSLFYSLPGAVNERRFYFQAIEVTVSIPGIYTFQSNSTIDTMGYFYNSSFDPYNLTKNLIAKDDESGGQLQFRIDVPLESELTYILVVTTHFESITGTYSISAVGPAIVSLTSITPSTTSSTPSKLLTHTLPRKENICCS
;
A
#
# COMPACT_ATOMS: atom_id res chain seq x y z
N SER A 1 3.23 -33.97 -2.86
CA SER A 1 3.29 -32.71 -2.11
C SER A 1 4.58 -32.04 -2.47
N THR A 2 4.53 -30.96 -3.25
CA THR A 2 5.73 -30.18 -3.58
C THR A 2 5.95 -29.22 -2.42
N THR A 3 7.14 -29.23 -1.83
CA THR A 3 7.51 -28.28 -0.78
C THR A 3 7.41 -26.85 -1.34
N PRO A 4 6.71 -25.92 -0.67
CA PRO A 4 6.64 -24.55 -1.13
C PRO A 4 8.04 -23.90 -1.09
N PHE A 5 8.28 -22.95 -1.99
CA PHE A 5 9.52 -22.22 -2.08
C PHE A 5 9.54 -21.09 -1.05
N GLU A 6 10.64 -20.97 -0.31
CA GLU A 6 10.91 -19.84 0.57
C GLU A 6 11.73 -18.80 -0.19
N SER A 7 11.21 -17.57 -0.26
CA SER A 7 11.90 -16.45 -0.91
C SER A 7 12.98 -15.88 0.00
N PRO A 8 14.00 -15.19 -0.56
CA PRO A 8 14.94 -14.41 0.25
C PRO A 8 14.19 -13.44 1.17
N LEU A 9 14.68 -13.30 2.40
CA LEU A 9 14.11 -12.38 3.38
C LEU A 9 14.27 -10.93 2.89
N TYR A 10 13.17 -10.17 2.83
CA TYR A 10 13.22 -8.72 2.63
C TYR A 10 13.37 -8.05 3.99
N THR A 11 14.27 -7.08 4.13
CA THR A 11 14.50 -6.36 5.39
C THR A 11 14.56 -4.85 5.14
N ASP A 12 13.92 -4.06 6.01
CA ASP A 12 13.90 -2.61 5.88
C ASP A 12 13.55 -1.95 7.22
N ALA A 13 13.42 -0.62 7.24
CA ALA A 13 13.01 0.14 8.41
C ALA A 13 12.02 1.26 8.07
N LEU A 14 10.96 1.37 8.89
CA LEU A 14 10.12 2.56 8.92
C LEU A 14 10.83 3.61 9.78
N THR A 15 11.05 4.80 9.22
CA THR A 15 11.73 5.91 9.90
C THR A 15 10.90 7.18 9.80
N SER A 16 11.27 8.22 10.55
CA SER A 16 10.63 9.53 10.44
C SER A 16 10.80 10.20 9.07
N ASN A 17 11.69 9.68 8.21
CA ASN A 17 11.91 10.15 6.85
C ASN A 17 11.15 9.32 5.80
N SER A 18 10.52 8.20 6.21
CA SER A 18 9.68 7.40 5.33
C SER A 18 8.46 8.20 4.86
N LEU A 19 7.91 7.84 3.71
CA LEU A 19 6.61 8.38 3.28
C LEU A 19 5.53 8.02 4.30
N PHE A 20 4.50 8.84 4.37
CA PHE A 20 3.37 8.59 5.26
C PHE A 20 2.04 8.89 4.59
N TYR A 21 0.98 8.23 5.04
CA TYR A 21 -0.39 8.65 4.78
C TYR A 21 -1.04 9.17 6.07
N SER A 22 -2.13 9.91 5.92
CA SER A 22 -2.95 10.39 7.03
C SER A 22 -4.38 9.90 6.89
N LEU A 23 -5.01 9.49 7.99
CA LEU A 23 -6.41 9.08 7.97
C LEU A 23 -7.32 10.31 7.94
N PRO A 24 -8.25 10.42 6.96
CA PRO A 24 -9.20 11.53 6.90
C PRO A 24 -10.04 11.63 8.17
N GLY A 25 -10.20 12.84 8.72
CA GLY A 25 -11.02 13.08 9.90
C GLY A 25 -10.36 12.79 11.25
N ALA A 26 -9.08 12.40 11.27
CA ALA A 26 -8.32 12.30 12.52
C ALA A 26 -8.00 13.70 13.06
N VAL A 27 -8.40 13.96 14.31
CA VAL A 27 -7.98 15.15 15.07
C VAL A 27 -6.46 15.04 15.22
N ASN A 28 -5.71 15.93 14.57
CA ASN A 28 -4.23 16.01 14.57
C ASN A 28 -3.45 15.21 13.49
N GLU A 29 -4.02 14.91 12.32
CA GLU A 29 -3.30 14.29 11.19
C GLU A 29 -2.41 13.11 11.61
N ARG A 30 -3.03 11.99 12.03
CA ARG A 30 -2.29 10.78 12.40
C ARG A 30 -1.46 10.28 11.22
N ARG A 31 -0.13 10.35 11.34
CA ARG A 31 0.82 9.93 10.30
C ARG A 31 1.20 8.47 10.48
N PHE A 32 1.07 7.70 9.42
CA PHE A 32 1.47 6.30 9.37
C PHE A 32 2.60 6.19 8.35
N TYR A 33 3.82 5.98 8.84
CA TYR A 33 4.98 5.74 7.99
C TYR A 33 4.82 4.41 7.27
N PHE A 34 5.11 4.37 5.98
CA PHE A 34 4.97 3.15 5.20
C PHE A 34 6.12 2.96 4.22
N GLN A 35 6.29 1.72 3.80
CA GLN A 35 7.09 1.33 2.64
C GLN A 35 6.19 0.57 1.67
N ALA A 36 6.20 0.98 0.40
CA ALA A 36 5.55 0.25 -0.69
C ALA A 36 6.56 -0.67 -1.37
N ILE A 37 6.16 -1.91 -1.61
CA ILE A 37 7.00 -2.96 -2.15
C ILE A 37 6.27 -3.55 -3.34
N GLU A 38 6.88 -3.47 -4.51
CA GLU A 38 6.44 -4.16 -5.70
C GLU A 38 6.66 -5.67 -5.52
N VAL A 39 5.61 -6.44 -5.82
CA VAL A 39 5.57 -7.89 -5.72
C VAL A 39 5.30 -8.47 -7.10
N THR A 40 6.19 -9.35 -7.57
CA THR A 40 5.99 -10.12 -8.80
C THR A 40 6.31 -11.60 -8.57
N VAL A 41 5.60 -12.47 -9.30
CA VAL A 41 5.75 -13.93 -9.24
C VAL A 41 5.81 -14.53 -10.64
N SER A 42 6.52 -15.65 -10.78
CA SER A 42 6.63 -16.36 -12.07
C SER A 42 5.62 -17.50 -12.24
N ILE A 43 4.96 -17.93 -11.17
CA ILE A 43 3.99 -19.05 -11.18
C ILE A 43 2.73 -18.60 -10.43
N PRO A 44 1.53 -18.75 -11.01
CA PRO A 44 0.29 -18.46 -10.30
C PRO A 44 0.06 -19.36 -9.09
N GLY A 45 -0.62 -18.83 -8.06
CA GLY A 45 -1.10 -19.61 -6.93
C GLY A 45 -1.18 -18.80 -5.63
N ILE A 46 -1.34 -19.50 -4.51
CA ILE A 46 -1.43 -18.86 -3.19
C ILE A 46 -0.04 -18.62 -2.63
N TYR A 47 0.25 -17.37 -2.29
CA TYR A 47 1.47 -16.95 -1.61
C TYR A 47 1.14 -16.42 -0.22
N THR A 48 1.97 -16.76 0.76
CA THR A 48 1.90 -16.23 2.12
C THR A 48 3.00 -15.20 2.31
N PHE A 49 2.63 -14.00 2.76
CA PHE A 49 3.54 -12.96 3.21
C PHE A 49 3.37 -12.74 4.70
N GLN A 50 4.45 -12.75 5.45
CA GLN A 50 4.41 -12.54 6.89
C GLN A 50 5.53 -11.60 7.31
N SER A 51 5.21 -10.65 8.20
CA SER A 51 6.21 -9.81 8.84
C SER A 51 6.84 -10.44 10.07
N ASN A 52 8.01 -9.95 10.43
CA ASN A 52 8.63 -10.16 11.73
C ASN A 52 9.32 -8.87 12.17
N SER A 53 8.94 -8.38 13.36
CA SER A 53 9.43 -7.16 13.96
C SER A 53 9.16 -7.13 15.47
N THR A 54 9.75 -6.15 16.16
CA THR A 54 9.39 -5.77 17.53
C THR A 54 8.30 -4.71 17.59
N ILE A 55 7.92 -4.11 16.45
CA ILE A 55 6.80 -3.17 16.34
C ILE A 55 5.55 -3.89 15.86
N ASP A 56 4.39 -3.33 16.18
CA ASP A 56 3.09 -3.80 15.70
C ASP A 56 2.91 -3.41 14.23
N THR A 57 3.09 -4.38 13.33
CA THR A 57 3.11 -4.14 11.88
C THR A 57 1.77 -4.45 11.26
N MET A 58 1.39 -3.65 10.27
CA MET A 58 0.20 -3.87 9.48
C MET A 58 0.56 -3.96 8.00
N GLY A 59 0.03 -4.97 7.32
CA GLY A 59 0.22 -5.21 5.89
C GLY A 59 -1.04 -4.86 5.11
N TYR A 60 -0.88 -4.17 3.99
CA TYR A 60 -1.93 -3.96 2.99
C TYR A 60 -1.45 -4.46 1.65
N PHE A 61 -2.26 -5.27 0.98
CA PHE A 61 -1.94 -5.87 -0.31
C PHE A 61 -2.87 -5.28 -1.38
N TYR A 62 -2.28 -4.75 -2.44
CA TYR A 62 -2.98 -4.05 -3.52
C TYR A 62 -2.75 -4.75 -4.86
N ASN A 63 -3.77 -4.72 -5.71
CA ASN A 63 -3.63 -5.06 -7.12
C ASN A 63 -3.10 -3.84 -7.90
N SER A 64 -2.04 -4.00 -8.71
CA SER A 64 -1.44 -3.00 -9.61
C SER A 64 -0.80 -1.75 -8.97
N SER A 65 -1.47 -1.08 -8.05
CA SER A 65 -1.04 0.24 -7.55
C SER A 65 -1.59 0.56 -6.18
N PHE A 66 -0.81 1.32 -5.41
CA PHE A 66 -1.17 1.88 -4.12
C PHE A 66 -1.30 3.42 -4.22
N ASP A 67 -2.38 3.96 -3.66
CA ASP A 67 -2.62 5.41 -3.56
C ASP A 67 -2.70 5.82 -2.07
N PRO A 68 -1.71 6.55 -1.54
CA PRO A 68 -1.70 6.95 -0.12
C PRO A 68 -2.82 7.94 0.24
N TYR A 69 -3.52 8.51 -0.75
CA TYR A 69 -4.69 9.38 -0.53
C TYR A 69 -6.02 8.61 -0.63
N ASN A 70 -5.99 7.36 -1.11
CA ASN A 70 -7.16 6.50 -1.23
C ASN A 70 -6.80 5.04 -0.92
N LEU A 71 -6.67 4.74 0.37
CA LEU A 71 -6.16 3.45 0.88
C LEU A 71 -7.03 2.23 0.51
N THR A 72 -8.28 2.44 0.09
CA THR A 72 -9.19 1.36 -0.31
C THR A 72 -9.13 1.07 -1.82
N LYS A 73 -8.58 2.00 -2.61
CA LYS A 73 -8.43 1.81 -4.06
C LYS A 73 -7.49 0.63 -4.32
N ASN A 74 -7.98 -0.34 -5.09
CA ASN A 74 -7.27 -1.58 -5.46
C ASN A 74 -6.82 -2.48 -4.30
N LEU A 75 -7.29 -2.23 -3.07
CA LEU A 75 -6.97 -3.08 -1.92
C LEU A 75 -7.61 -4.46 -2.12
N ILE A 76 -6.83 -5.52 -1.97
CA ILE A 76 -7.30 -6.91 -2.09
C ILE A 76 -7.21 -7.70 -0.77
N ALA A 77 -6.27 -7.36 0.10
CA ALA A 77 -6.14 -7.98 1.42
C ALA A 77 -5.45 -7.03 2.40
N LYS A 78 -5.67 -7.22 3.69
CA LYS A 78 -4.93 -6.56 4.76
C LYS A 78 -4.99 -7.42 6.03
N ASP A 79 -3.97 -7.31 6.86
CA ASP A 79 -3.89 -7.99 8.16
C ASP A 79 -2.89 -7.27 9.06
N ASP A 80 -3.04 -7.41 10.38
CA ASP A 80 -2.15 -6.85 11.40
C ASP A 80 -1.76 -7.86 12.50
N GLU A 81 -2.43 -9.00 12.65
CA GLU A 81 -2.19 -9.89 13.81
C GLU A 81 -2.08 -11.39 13.50
N SER A 82 -2.43 -11.85 12.30
CA SER A 82 -2.55 -13.29 12.02
C SER A 82 -1.20 -14.03 11.91
N GLY A 83 -0.07 -13.31 11.91
CA GLY A 83 1.29 -13.87 11.96
C GLY A 83 1.79 -14.19 13.37
N GLY A 84 1.02 -13.81 14.40
CA GLY A 84 1.43 -13.89 15.80
C GLY A 84 2.40 -12.77 16.19
N GLN A 85 2.50 -12.48 17.49
CA GLN A 85 3.33 -11.38 18.01
C GLN A 85 3.03 -10.01 17.36
N LEU A 86 1.75 -9.74 17.04
CA LEU A 86 1.32 -8.48 16.41
C LEU A 86 1.95 -8.25 15.03
N GLN A 87 2.16 -9.34 14.29
CA GLN A 87 2.69 -9.32 12.93
C GLN A 87 1.59 -9.73 11.96
N PHE A 88 1.57 -9.10 10.79
CA PHE A 88 0.65 -9.49 9.74
C PHE A 88 1.07 -10.83 9.11
N ARG A 89 0.08 -11.60 8.67
CA ARG A 89 0.22 -12.75 7.78
C ARG A 89 -0.90 -12.74 6.76
N ILE A 90 -0.53 -12.53 5.49
CA ILE A 90 -1.46 -12.37 4.38
C ILE A 90 -1.27 -13.54 3.41
N ASP A 91 -2.33 -14.34 3.23
CA ASP A 91 -2.42 -15.34 2.17
C ASP A 91 -3.18 -14.74 0.98
N VAL A 92 -2.54 -14.65 -0.19
CA VAL A 92 -3.11 -14.02 -1.39
C VAL A 92 -2.92 -14.87 -2.64
N PRO A 93 -3.96 -15.01 -3.50
CA PRO A 93 -3.82 -15.56 -4.84
C PRO A 93 -3.12 -14.54 -5.75
N LEU A 94 -1.99 -14.93 -6.31
CA LEU A 94 -1.23 -14.12 -7.26
C LEU A 94 -1.21 -14.82 -8.63
N GLU A 95 -1.31 -14.03 -9.69
CA GLU A 95 -1.13 -14.46 -11.07
C GLU A 95 0.27 -14.06 -11.56
N SER A 96 0.84 -14.85 -12.47
CA SER A 96 2.07 -14.47 -13.16
C SER A 96 1.84 -13.26 -14.08
N GLU A 97 2.91 -12.51 -14.38
CA GLU A 97 2.89 -11.33 -15.26
C GLU A 97 2.09 -10.12 -14.75
N LEU A 98 1.44 -10.24 -13.59
CA LEU A 98 0.83 -9.12 -12.88
C LEU A 98 1.77 -8.56 -11.82
N THR A 99 1.63 -7.26 -11.59
CA THR A 99 2.32 -6.53 -10.53
C THR A 99 1.35 -6.24 -9.39
N TYR A 100 1.80 -6.52 -8.17
CA TYR A 100 1.06 -6.20 -6.95
C TYR A 100 1.90 -5.30 -6.06
N ILE A 101 1.26 -4.61 -5.12
CA ILE A 101 1.95 -3.78 -4.13
C ILE A 101 1.63 -4.29 -2.73
N LEU A 102 2.66 -4.68 -1.98
CA LEU A 102 2.59 -4.87 -0.54
C LEU A 102 3.04 -3.57 0.13
N VAL A 103 2.16 -2.97 0.93
CA VAL A 103 2.48 -1.84 1.79
C VAL A 103 2.67 -2.35 3.20
N VAL A 104 3.84 -2.08 3.78
CA VAL A 104 4.11 -2.32 5.20
C VAL A 104 4.03 -0.98 5.94
N THR A 105 3.26 -0.97 7.02
CA THR A 105 3.08 0.17 7.93
C THR A 105 2.93 -0.37 9.36
N THR A 106 2.46 0.45 10.29
CA THR A 106 2.22 0.09 11.69
C THR A 106 0.75 0.24 12.07
N HIS A 107 0.30 -0.54 13.07
CA HIS A 107 -1.06 -0.43 13.59
C HIS A 107 -1.31 0.94 14.27
N PHE A 108 -0.31 1.47 14.97
CA PHE A 108 -0.34 2.78 15.61
C PHE A 108 0.42 3.85 14.83
N GLU A 109 -0.03 5.10 14.93
CA GLU A 109 0.61 6.23 14.26
C GLU A 109 2.03 6.54 14.77
N SER A 110 2.85 7.13 13.90
CA SER A 110 4.20 7.63 14.21
C SER A 110 5.18 6.60 14.77
N ILE A 111 4.87 5.32 14.67
CA ILE A 111 5.78 4.24 15.07
C ILE A 111 6.85 4.03 13.99
N THR A 112 8.07 3.82 14.44
CA THR A 112 9.25 3.55 13.61
C THR A 112 9.93 2.31 14.12
N GLY A 113 10.65 1.61 13.24
CA GLY A 113 11.34 0.37 13.60
C GLY A 113 11.73 -0.44 12.39
N THR A 114 12.64 -1.38 12.62
CA THR A 114 13.07 -2.35 11.61
C THR A 114 12.06 -3.47 11.48
N TYR A 115 11.88 -4.00 10.28
CA TYR A 115 11.05 -5.17 10.04
C TYR A 115 11.68 -6.05 8.96
N SER A 116 11.19 -7.28 8.90
CA SER A 116 11.49 -8.20 7.81
C SER A 116 10.21 -8.84 7.28
N ILE A 117 10.24 -9.33 6.04
CA ILE A 117 9.15 -10.03 5.38
C ILE A 117 9.66 -11.35 4.84
N SER A 118 9.03 -12.43 5.28
CA SER A 118 9.17 -13.75 4.65
C SER A 118 8.02 -13.97 3.65
N ALA A 119 8.35 -14.53 2.49
CA ALA A 119 7.36 -14.90 1.48
C ALA A 119 7.52 -16.37 1.08
N VAL A 120 6.42 -17.11 1.09
CA VAL A 120 6.39 -18.55 0.78
C VAL A 120 5.30 -18.84 -0.24
N GLY A 121 5.57 -19.69 -1.24
CA GLY A 121 4.56 -20.05 -2.24
C GLY A 121 5.03 -20.99 -3.34
N PRO A 122 4.30 -21.05 -4.47
CA PRO A 122 4.62 -21.89 -5.62
C PRO A 122 5.97 -21.62 -6.30
N ALA A 123 6.51 -20.41 -6.15
CA ALA A 123 7.81 -19.99 -6.67
C ALA A 123 8.46 -18.95 -5.75
N ILE A 124 9.69 -18.54 -6.07
CA ILE A 124 10.34 -17.40 -5.42
C ILE A 124 9.62 -16.11 -5.82
N VAL A 125 9.36 -15.26 -4.84
CA VAL A 125 8.77 -13.94 -5.01
C VAL A 125 9.88 -12.90 -5.16
N SER A 126 9.70 -11.97 -6.10
CA SER A 126 10.54 -10.76 -6.18
C SER A 126 9.89 -9.63 -5.39
N LEU A 127 10.65 -9.04 -4.47
CA LEU A 127 10.24 -7.92 -3.63
C LEU A 127 11.15 -6.72 -3.89
N THR A 128 10.60 -5.63 -4.43
CA THR A 128 11.36 -4.43 -4.78
C THR A 128 10.74 -3.20 -4.14
N SER A 129 11.50 -2.47 -3.33
CA SER A 129 11.04 -1.21 -2.74
C SER A 129 10.72 -0.20 -3.85
N ILE A 130 9.57 0.46 -3.75
CA ILE A 130 9.15 1.50 -4.68
C ILE A 130 8.70 2.76 -3.96
N THR A 131 8.78 3.88 -4.66
CA THR A 131 8.08 5.11 -4.31
C THR A 131 6.77 5.13 -5.09
N PRO A 132 5.59 5.11 -4.43
CA PRO A 132 4.31 5.15 -5.15
C PRO A 132 4.24 6.38 -6.03
N SER A 133 3.85 6.18 -7.30
CA SER A 133 3.56 7.29 -8.20
C SER A 133 2.38 8.08 -7.68
N THR A 134 2.62 9.29 -7.16
CA THR A 134 1.53 10.23 -6.90
C THR A 134 1.01 10.71 -8.25
N THR A 135 0.07 10.00 -8.86
CA THR A 135 -0.81 10.63 -9.86
C THR A 135 -1.71 11.60 -9.11
N SER A 136 -1.15 12.73 -8.70
CA SER A 136 -1.92 13.95 -8.54
C SER A 136 -2.38 14.28 -9.95
N SER A 137 -3.56 13.81 -10.33
CA SER A 137 -4.33 14.52 -11.34
C SER A 137 -4.72 15.86 -10.71
N THR A 138 -3.78 16.80 -10.68
CA THR A 138 -4.13 18.20 -10.71
C THR A 138 -5.07 18.34 -11.90
N PRO A 139 -6.29 18.88 -11.76
CA PRO A 139 -7.05 19.28 -12.93
C PRO A 139 -6.18 20.30 -13.66
N SER A 140 -5.59 19.89 -14.78
CA SER A 140 -4.90 20.78 -15.70
C SER A 140 -5.80 21.98 -15.92
N LYS A 141 -5.30 23.17 -15.55
CA LYS A 141 -5.78 24.49 -15.96
C LYS A 141 -7.30 24.62 -16.03
N LEU A 142 -7.83 25.34 -15.04
CA LEU A 142 -8.98 26.23 -15.18
C LEU A 142 -9.16 26.70 -16.65
N LEU A 143 -10.03 26.04 -17.41
CA LEU A 143 -10.64 26.65 -18.58
C LEU A 143 -11.72 27.57 -18.01
N THR A 144 -11.40 28.86 -17.90
CA THR A 144 -12.42 29.88 -17.69
C THR A 144 -13.37 29.82 -18.88
N HIS A 145 -14.49 29.11 -18.72
CA HIS A 145 -15.63 29.27 -19.58
C HIS A 145 -16.26 30.60 -19.19
N THR A 146 -15.87 31.66 -19.91
CA THR A 146 -16.50 32.97 -19.84
C THR A 146 -18.00 32.78 -20.12
N LEU A 147 -18.83 32.84 -19.08
CA LEU A 147 -20.27 32.96 -19.22
C LEU A 147 -20.55 34.27 -19.98
N PRO A 148 -21.33 34.27 -21.07
CA PRO A 148 -21.74 35.51 -21.69
C PRO A 148 -22.60 36.31 -20.71
N ARG A 149 -22.30 37.61 -20.66
CA ARG A 149 -23.03 38.68 -19.97
C ARG A 149 -24.54 38.44 -20.07
N LYS A 150 -25.20 38.19 -18.95
CA LYS A 150 -26.66 38.18 -18.85
C LYS A 150 -27.13 39.62 -19.04
N GLU A 151 -27.76 39.92 -20.17
CA GLU A 151 -28.44 41.18 -20.39
C GLU A 151 -29.65 41.28 -19.47
N ASN A 152 -29.78 42.46 -18.85
CA ASN A 152 -30.94 42.86 -18.06
C ASN A 152 -32.17 42.96 -18.96
N ILE A 153 -33.23 42.20 -18.65
CA ILE A 153 -34.59 42.59 -19.01
C ILE A 153 -35.43 42.50 -17.74
N CYS A 154 -35.77 43.68 -17.23
CA CYS A 154 -36.76 43.89 -16.19
C CYS A 154 -38.13 43.99 -16.89
N CYS A 155 -39.12 43.24 -16.41
CA CYS A 155 -40.52 43.50 -16.77
C CYS A 155 -41.13 44.43 -15.71
N SER A 156 -41.71 45.53 -16.17
CA SER A 156 -42.78 46.28 -15.51
C SER A 156 -44.01 46.20 -16.41
#